data_AF-A0A9W4MLB9-F1
#
_entry.id   AF-A0A9W4MLB9-F1
#
_cell.length_a   1.000
_cell.length_b   1.000
_cell.length_c   1.000
_cell.angle_alpha   90.00
_cell.angle_beta   90.00
_cell.angle_gamma   90.00
#
_symmetry.space_group_name_H-M   'P 1'
#
loop_
_entity.id
_entity.type
_entity.pdbx_description
1 polymer ?
#
loop_
_entity_poly.entity_id
_entity_poly.type
_entity_poly.pdbx_seq_one_letter_code
_entity_poly.pdbx_strand_id
1 'polypeptide(L)'
;MVPKTCSQCSVEQRPDSLACTRCSRLKALCPTARRNKRVKYRSAAQNDPAERDWCSYGIEQRRISEASFSHASSSSSQSSVSRSSSNASEQTWSPESTDLIIPSPEKLLAPSPVFQTTSDALRTVMDAEQFSMIHEPFAFGTSFVPESQKIIYTILSLSAANLTEGYLAFLSLMTTYQRTLVMRKTEPDMIKAAKGLQRLRDMTIQSDYDSGCALFLGQTMYVFNLLTTPYSKNAHSIVRSALMSTKKWLPRLIEAPIMDTITMTPIIIDTVECLFHREIPIIRLGRLNRIVVDRYAGLCTTLLPHLYDICECGHSLKTMAFEPGSEVLDGIWERLDDIEESIRRWRAPTPPQLFEKYGQNAVLAMITQSNVYRLAGLLVIHRLRYPLGVEDEQAQKFANNIFAELAFFAKSADKSASSALPVVFPLTVAMFEIEGPGEDLLDRLAAFTVQSVSAYRLRDFIKIVRQSRESGFKGVWFDLVDTHLHVAAPP
;
A
#
# COMPACT_ATOMS: atom_id res chain seq x y z
N MET A 1 10.66 -22.00 44.60
CA MET A 1 10.82 -22.85 43.39
C MET A 1 10.61 -21.97 42.16
N VAL A 2 11.53 -21.96 41.21
CA VAL A 2 11.40 -21.15 39.97
C VAL A 2 10.48 -21.91 39.00
N PRO A 3 9.42 -21.27 38.46
CA PRO A 3 8.51 -21.93 37.52
C PRO A 3 9.27 -22.32 36.23
N LYS A 4 9.10 -23.58 35.81
CA LYS A 4 9.69 -24.09 34.57
C LYS A 4 8.67 -23.91 33.43
N THR A 5 9.05 -23.18 32.39
CA THR A 5 8.26 -23.02 31.18
C THR A 5 8.64 -24.12 30.18
N CYS A 6 7.64 -24.74 29.54
CA CYS A 6 7.87 -25.71 28.48
C CYS A 6 8.33 -25.00 27.19
N SER A 7 9.38 -25.52 26.53
CA SER A 7 9.96 -24.91 25.33
C SER A 7 9.06 -24.98 24.09
N GLN A 8 8.02 -25.82 24.11
CA GLN A 8 7.15 -26.05 22.97
C GLN A 8 5.80 -25.34 23.10
N CYS A 9 5.26 -25.22 24.32
CA CYS A 9 3.96 -24.62 24.58
C CYS A 9 4.06 -23.22 25.23
N SER A 10 5.22 -22.83 25.76
CA SER A 10 5.46 -21.64 26.59
C SER A 10 4.54 -21.51 27.83
N VAL A 11 3.81 -22.57 28.18
CA VAL A 11 2.96 -22.63 29.37
C VAL A 11 3.79 -23.09 30.57
N GLU A 12 3.55 -22.49 31.72
CA GLU A 12 4.17 -22.87 32.99
C GLU A 12 3.77 -24.29 33.40
N GLN A 13 4.74 -25.07 33.86
CA GLN A 13 4.48 -26.38 34.45
C GLN A 13 3.93 -26.22 35.87
N ARG A 14 2.94 -27.05 36.21
CA ARG A 14 2.47 -27.16 37.59
C ARG A 14 3.58 -27.77 38.46
N PRO A 15 3.70 -27.38 39.74
CA PRO A 15 4.75 -27.88 40.64
C PRO A 15 4.80 -29.41 40.74
N ASP A 16 3.65 -30.06 40.63
CA ASP A 16 3.48 -31.51 40.86
C ASP A 16 3.33 -32.34 39.57
N SER A 17 3.60 -31.77 38.39
CA SER A 17 3.42 -32.46 37.11
C SER A 17 4.63 -32.37 36.19
N LEU A 18 5.00 -33.51 35.59
CA LEU A 18 6.10 -33.61 34.62
C LEU A 18 5.77 -32.99 33.24
N ALA A 19 4.53 -32.52 33.00
CA ALA A 19 4.10 -31.95 31.73
C ALA A 19 3.26 -30.66 31.89
N CYS A 20 3.35 -29.72 30.92
CA CYS A 20 2.43 -28.58 30.86
C CYS A 20 1.00 -29.08 30.58
N THR A 21 -0.02 -28.37 31.08
CA THR A 21 -1.45 -28.72 30.88
C THR A 21 -1.80 -28.94 29.41
N ARG A 22 -1.17 -28.18 28.51
CA ARG A 22 -1.34 -28.31 27.06
C ARG A 22 -0.74 -29.60 26.50
N CYS A 23 0.50 -29.95 26.87
CA CYS A 23 1.14 -31.21 26.46
C CYS A 23 0.40 -32.44 27.03
N SER A 24 -0.12 -32.33 28.26
CA SER A 24 -0.92 -33.39 28.89
C SER A 24 -2.22 -33.65 28.12
N ARG A 25 -2.95 -32.61 27.71
CA ARG A 25 -4.16 -32.75 26.87
C ARG A 25 -3.87 -33.36 25.50
N LEU A 26 -2.73 -33.02 24.91
CA LEU A 26 -2.35 -33.47 23.57
C LEU A 26 -1.65 -34.83 23.57
N LYS A 27 -1.46 -35.48 24.73
CA LYS A 27 -0.64 -36.71 24.90
C LYS A 27 0.74 -36.62 24.23
N ALA A 28 1.32 -35.42 24.21
CA ALA A 28 2.62 -35.15 23.59
C ALA A 28 3.72 -35.07 24.67
N LEU A 29 4.95 -35.48 24.31
CA LEU A 29 6.12 -35.36 25.18
C LEU A 29 6.39 -33.88 25.49
N CYS A 30 6.66 -33.57 26.76
CA CYS A 30 6.92 -32.19 27.21
C CYS A 30 8.43 -32.02 27.46
N PRO A 31 9.20 -31.49 26.48
CA PRO A 31 10.62 -31.27 26.67
C PRO A 31 10.84 -30.15 27.70
N THR A 32 11.54 -30.47 28.79
CA THR A 32 12.00 -29.47 29.77
C THR A 32 13.46 -29.12 29.48
N ALA A 33 13.72 -27.85 29.19
CA ALA A 33 15.07 -27.37 28.91
C ALA A 33 15.92 -27.41 30.20
N ARG A 34 16.85 -28.37 30.32
CA ARG A 34 17.96 -28.27 31.28
C ARG A 34 18.94 -27.23 30.76
N ARG A 35 18.91 -26.01 31.32
CA ARG A 35 20.01 -25.04 31.19
C ARG A 35 21.25 -25.65 31.83
N ASN A 36 22.23 -26.06 31.01
CA ASN A 36 23.67 -25.99 31.30
C ASN A 36 24.48 -26.55 30.12
N LYS A 37 25.07 -25.67 29.31
CA LYS A 37 26.49 -25.72 28.88
C LYS A 37 26.79 -24.51 27.98
N ARG A 38 27.71 -23.67 28.46
CA ARG A 38 28.44 -22.68 27.67
C ARG A 38 29.17 -23.41 26.54
N VAL A 39 28.90 -23.05 25.29
CA VAL A 39 29.72 -23.43 24.14
C VAL A 39 30.53 -22.20 23.75
N LYS A 40 31.85 -22.29 23.93
CA LYS A 40 32.83 -21.34 23.40
C LYS A 40 32.88 -21.52 21.88
N TYR A 41 32.62 -20.46 21.12
CA TYR A 41 32.88 -20.45 19.68
C TYR A 41 34.38 -20.22 19.46
N ARG A 42 35.05 -21.21 18.86
CA ARG A 42 36.38 -21.06 18.24
C ARG A 42 36.17 -20.70 16.78
N SER A 43 36.92 -19.70 16.33
CA SER A 43 37.09 -19.32 14.94
C SER A 43 37.73 -20.44 14.13
N ALA A 44 37.23 -20.66 12.92
CA ALA A 44 37.95 -21.33 11.84
C ALA A 44 37.66 -20.56 10.55
N ALA A 45 38.72 -19.99 10.01
CA ALA A 45 38.76 -19.33 8.73
C ALA A 45 38.97 -20.35 7.60
N GLN A 46 38.62 -19.91 6.38
CA GLN A 46 39.11 -20.36 5.08
C GLN A 46 38.64 -21.72 4.56
N ASN A 47 37.71 -21.73 3.61
CA ASN A 47 37.99 -21.65 2.16
C ASN A 47 36.67 -21.87 1.39
N ASP A 48 36.33 -20.97 0.46
CA ASP A 48 35.97 -21.36 -0.92
C ASP A 48 35.87 -20.15 -1.86
N PRO A 49 36.10 -20.34 -3.18
CA PRO A 49 36.35 -19.26 -4.14
C PRO A 49 35.14 -18.89 -5.02
N ALA A 50 35.15 -17.63 -5.46
CA ALA A 50 34.75 -17.12 -6.78
C ALA A 50 33.36 -17.44 -7.38
N GLU A 51 32.50 -16.43 -7.47
CA GLU A 51 31.57 -16.21 -8.60
C GLU A 51 31.17 -14.72 -8.68
N ARG A 52 31.88 -13.92 -9.50
CA ARG A 52 31.43 -13.25 -10.75
C ARG A 52 30.12 -12.46 -10.57
N ASP A 53 30.13 -11.15 -10.37
CA ASP A 53 30.59 -10.08 -11.29
C ASP A 53 30.02 -10.23 -12.71
N TRP A 54 28.91 -9.52 -12.98
CA TRP A 54 28.41 -9.25 -14.33
C TRP A 54 28.16 -7.74 -14.46
N CYS A 55 29.15 -7.08 -15.06
CA CYS A 55 29.10 -5.77 -15.70
C CYS A 55 27.88 -5.65 -16.63
N SER A 56 27.17 -4.51 -16.61
CA SER A 56 27.49 -3.32 -17.40
C SER A 56 27.86 -3.63 -18.85
N TYR A 57 26.87 -3.53 -19.73
CA TYR A 57 27.12 -3.19 -21.13
C TYR A 57 26.43 -1.86 -21.44
N GLY A 58 27.27 -0.87 -21.69
CA GLY A 58 26.88 0.39 -22.29
C GLY A 58 26.46 0.18 -23.74
N ILE A 59 25.46 0.96 -24.16
CA ILE A 59 25.21 1.22 -25.57
C ILE A 59 25.47 2.71 -25.79
N GLU A 60 26.39 2.91 -26.71
CA GLU A 60 26.98 4.15 -27.20
C GLU A 60 25.90 5.06 -27.82
N GLN A 61 25.73 6.27 -27.26
CA GLN A 61 24.90 7.30 -27.87
C GLN A 61 25.73 8.18 -28.81
N ARG A 62 25.49 7.97 -30.10
CA ARG A 62 26.01 8.79 -31.21
C ARG A 62 25.33 10.16 -31.17
N ARG A 63 26.16 11.21 -31.06
CA ARG A 63 25.78 12.61 -31.29
C ARG A 63 25.24 12.79 -32.71
N ILE A 64 24.06 13.39 -32.82
CA ILE A 64 23.65 14.18 -33.98
C ILE A 64 23.15 15.53 -33.46
N SER A 65 23.84 16.56 -33.91
CA SER A 65 23.54 17.98 -33.73
C SER A 65 22.49 18.45 -34.75
N GLU A 66 22.01 19.69 -34.57
CA GLU A 66 21.13 20.49 -35.45
C GLU A 66 19.61 20.31 -35.22
N ALA A 67 18.75 21.33 -35.16
CA ALA A 67 18.91 22.76 -35.37
C ALA A 67 17.83 23.55 -34.60
N SER A 68 18.19 24.79 -34.30
CA SER A 68 17.39 25.90 -33.82
C SER A 68 16.15 26.18 -34.68
N PHE A 69 15.01 26.51 -34.06
CA PHE A 69 14.08 27.50 -34.60
C PHE A 69 13.43 28.30 -33.47
N SER A 70 13.85 29.56 -33.40
CA SER A 70 13.22 30.66 -32.70
C SER A 70 11.97 31.09 -33.47
N HIS A 71 10.86 31.37 -32.79
CA HIS A 71 9.99 32.49 -33.16
C HIS A 71 9.25 33.01 -31.92
N ALA A 72 9.56 34.26 -31.61
CA ALA A 72 8.78 35.12 -30.75
C ALA A 72 7.51 35.58 -31.48
N SER A 73 6.43 35.82 -30.73
CA SER A 73 5.62 37.04 -30.88
C SER A 73 4.70 37.24 -29.68
N SER A 74 4.76 38.49 -29.22
CA SER A 74 4.11 39.16 -28.11
C SER A 74 2.80 39.85 -28.52
N SER A 75 1.87 40.01 -27.58
CA SER A 75 1.00 41.19 -27.30
C SER A 75 -0.23 40.70 -26.51
N SER A 76 -0.56 41.12 -25.28
CA SER A 76 -0.77 42.42 -24.63
C SER A 76 -2.04 43.18 -25.08
N SER A 77 -3.06 43.20 -24.21
CA SER A 77 -4.03 44.28 -23.91
C SER A 77 -4.93 43.76 -22.76
N GLN A 78 -4.90 44.28 -21.51
CA GLN A 78 -5.55 45.51 -21.00
C GLN A 78 -6.96 45.68 -21.59
N SER A 79 -8.06 45.92 -20.87
CA SER A 79 -8.34 46.45 -19.52
C SER A 79 -9.86 46.41 -19.33
N SER A 80 -10.38 46.28 -18.10
CA SER A 80 -11.38 47.22 -17.57
C SER A 80 -11.85 46.82 -16.19
N VAL A 81 -11.65 47.76 -15.28
CA VAL A 81 -12.23 47.88 -13.94
C VAL A 81 -13.73 48.13 -14.06
N SER A 82 -14.53 47.50 -13.21
CA SER A 82 -15.85 48.02 -12.82
C SER A 82 -16.12 47.64 -11.37
N ARG A 83 -16.05 48.65 -10.50
CA ARG A 83 -16.58 48.64 -9.14
C ARG A 83 -18.10 48.80 -9.22
N SER A 84 -18.84 47.97 -8.52
CA SER A 84 -20.18 48.30 -8.04
C SER A 84 -20.39 47.71 -6.65
N SER A 85 -20.44 48.61 -5.68
CA SER A 85 -20.89 48.38 -4.31
C SER A 85 -22.42 48.45 -4.25
N SER A 86 -23.06 47.45 -3.64
CA SER A 86 -24.35 47.64 -2.97
C SER A 86 -24.67 46.48 -2.02
N ASN A 87 -24.63 46.82 -0.73
CA ASN A 87 -25.55 46.48 0.34
C ASN A 87 -26.08 45.05 0.53
N ALA A 88 -25.69 44.54 1.71
CA ALA A 88 -26.44 43.71 2.64
C ALA A 88 -27.95 43.51 2.38
N SER A 89 -28.32 42.24 2.29
CA SER A 89 -29.54 41.71 2.89
C SER A 89 -29.31 40.25 3.29
N GLU A 90 -29.40 39.97 4.58
CA GLU A 90 -29.54 38.62 5.13
C GLU A 90 -30.76 37.94 4.49
N GLN A 91 -30.55 36.83 3.79
CA GLN A 91 -31.61 35.89 3.47
C GLN A 91 -31.17 34.49 3.91
N THR A 92 -31.77 34.07 5.01
CA THR A 92 -31.82 32.71 5.53
C THR A 92 -32.42 31.80 4.45
N TRP A 93 -31.57 31.04 3.75
CA TRP A 93 -31.98 30.02 2.80
C TRP A 93 -32.08 28.66 3.51
N SER A 94 -33.31 28.14 3.59
CA SER A 94 -33.61 26.73 3.87
C SER A 94 -33.34 25.89 2.61
N PRO A 95 -32.75 24.68 2.71
CA PRO A 95 -32.49 23.87 1.54
C PRO A 95 -33.77 23.20 1.05
N GLU A 96 -34.24 23.59 -0.14
CA GLU A 96 -35.19 22.80 -0.91
C GLU A 96 -34.51 21.52 -1.41
N SER A 97 -35.12 20.40 -1.05
CA SER A 97 -34.79 19.05 -1.49
C SER A 97 -34.79 18.97 -3.01
N THR A 98 -33.60 18.79 -3.59
CA THR A 98 -33.49 18.26 -4.95
C THR A 98 -33.26 16.76 -4.81
N ASP A 99 -34.34 15.98 -4.91
CA ASP A 99 -34.32 14.52 -4.93
C ASP A 99 -33.58 14.03 -6.18
N LEU A 100 -32.25 13.91 -6.07
CA LEU A 100 -31.45 13.11 -6.98
C LEU A 100 -31.71 11.64 -6.65
N ILE A 101 -32.48 10.97 -7.52
CA ILE A 101 -32.66 9.52 -7.49
C ILE A 101 -31.33 8.88 -7.88
N ILE A 102 -30.45 8.70 -6.88
CA ILE A 102 -29.35 7.75 -6.95
C ILE A 102 -30.00 6.37 -6.83
N PRO A 103 -29.87 5.46 -7.82
CA PRO A 103 -30.35 4.10 -7.62
C PRO A 103 -29.61 3.51 -6.42
N SER A 104 -30.35 3.18 -5.36
CA SER A 104 -29.79 2.54 -4.17
C SER A 104 -28.99 1.29 -4.58
N PRO A 105 -27.74 1.10 -4.12
CA PRO A 105 -26.92 -0.10 -4.37
C PRO A 105 -27.64 -1.42 -4.03
N GLU A 106 -28.70 -1.32 -3.23
CA GLU A 106 -29.55 -2.42 -2.78
C GLU A 106 -30.30 -3.14 -3.91
N LYS A 107 -30.64 -2.44 -5.01
CA LYS A 107 -31.38 -3.06 -6.14
C LYS A 107 -30.48 -3.86 -7.08
N LEU A 108 -29.17 -3.63 -7.06
CA LEU A 108 -28.20 -4.25 -7.99
C LEU A 108 -27.49 -5.48 -7.37
N LEU A 109 -27.47 -5.60 -6.04
CA LEU A 109 -26.89 -6.74 -5.32
C LEU A 109 -27.90 -7.85 -5.00
N ALA A 110 -28.96 -7.96 -5.80
CA ALA A 110 -29.93 -9.06 -5.76
C ALA A 110 -29.45 -10.30 -6.55
N PRO A 111 -28.27 -10.86 -6.21
CA PRO A 111 -28.13 -12.30 -6.16
C PRO A 111 -27.84 -12.80 -4.74
N SER A 112 -28.17 -14.07 -4.49
CA SER A 112 -27.86 -14.77 -3.24
C SER A 112 -26.38 -14.59 -2.88
N PRO A 113 -26.02 -14.15 -1.65
CA PRO A 113 -24.64 -13.92 -1.23
C PRO A 113 -23.80 -15.21 -1.10
N VAL A 114 -24.36 -16.34 -1.51
CA VAL A 114 -23.78 -17.67 -1.34
C VAL A 114 -23.04 -18.03 -2.63
N PHE A 115 -21.84 -17.50 -2.81
CA PHE A 115 -20.97 -17.94 -3.89
C PHE A 115 -20.29 -19.27 -3.50
N GLN A 116 -20.46 -20.32 -4.30
CA GLN A 116 -19.98 -21.66 -3.97
C GLN A 116 -19.03 -22.24 -5.02
N THR A 117 -19.16 -21.84 -6.28
CA THR A 117 -18.52 -22.53 -7.39
C THR A 117 -17.67 -21.59 -8.25
N THR A 118 -16.77 -22.16 -9.05
CA THR A 118 -16.05 -21.42 -10.10
C THR A 118 -17.02 -20.77 -11.09
N SER A 119 -18.16 -21.40 -11.38
CA SER A 119 -19.19 -20.83 -12.25
C SER A 119 -19.80 -19.56 -11.66
N ASP A 120 -19.96 -19.50 -10.33
CA ASP A 120 -20.43 -18.28 -9.66
C ASP A 120 -19.42 -17.15 -9.82
N ALA A 121 -18.13 -17.44 -9.59
CA ALA A 121 -17.05 -16.48 -9.77
C ALA A 121 -16.97 -15.95 -11.21
N LEU A 122 -17.05 -16.84 -12.20
CA LEU A 122 -17.03 -16.47 -13.62
C LEU A 122 -18.25 -15.61 -13.97
N ARG A 123 -19.45 -15.96 -13.49
CA ARG A 123 -20.66 -15.16 -13.70
C ARG A 123 -20.52 -13.76 -13.12
N THR A 124 -20.01 -13.63 -11.89
CA THR A 124 -19.77 -12.30 -11.28
C THR A 124 -18.74 -11.49 -12.04
N VAL A 125 -17.68 -12.11 -12.56
CA VAL A 125 -16.68 -11.41 -13.37
C VAL A 125 -17.23 -11.02 -14.73
N MET A 126 -18.10 -11.82 -15.34
CA MET A 126 -18.70 -11.52 -16.65
C MET A 126 -19.78 -10.44 -16.57
N ASP A 127 -20.44 -10.30 -15.43
CA ASP A 127 -21.39 -9.21 -15.16
C ASP A 127 -20.62 -7.92 -14.85
N ALA A 128 -20.62 -6.98 -15.81
CA ALA A 128 -19.87 -5.73 -15.70
C ALA A 128 -20.32 -4.86 -14.51
N GLU A 129 -21.60 -4.90 -14.15
CA GLU A 129 -22.15 -4.10 -13.06
C GLU A 129 -21.74 -4.69 -11.71
N GLN A 130 -21.90 -6.00 -11.52
CA GLN A 130 -21.44 -6.69 -10.31
C GLN A 130 -19.92 -6.60 -10.14
N PHE A 131 -19.17 -6.81 -11.22
CA PHE A 131 -17.71 -6.69 -11.20
C PHE A 131 -17.29 -5.25 -10.85
N SER A 132 -17.91 -4.25 -11.49
CA SER A 132 -17.64 -2.83 -11.18
C SER A 132 -17.87 -2.59 -9.70
N MET A 133 -19.08 -2.85 -9.18
CA MET A 133 -19.40 -2.63 -7.78
C MET A 133 -18.32 -3.19 -6.86
N ILE A 134 -17.95 -4.47 -7.00
CA ILE A 134 -17.00 -5.16 -6.12
C ILE A 134 -15.56 -4.62 -6.21
N HIS A 135 -15.10 -4.26 -7.41
CA HIS A 135 -13.68 -3.92 -7.64
C HIS A 135 -13.38 -2.42 -7.70
N GLU A 136 -14.40 -1.57 -7.90
CA GLU A 136 -14.25 -0.12 -7.96
C GLU A 136 -13.54 0.49 -6.73
N PRO A 137 -13.76 0.02 -5.47
CA PRO A 137 -13.06 0.55 -4.30
C PRO A 137 -11.52 0.43 -4.34
N PHE A 138 -10.99 -0.31 -5.30
CA PHE A 138 -9.57 -0.51 -5.56
C PHE A 138 -9.11 0.11 -6.89
N ALA A 139 -9.89 1.03 -7.44
CA ALA A 139 -9.60 1.74 -8.68
C ALA A 139 -9.92 3.25 -8.57
N PHE A 140 -9.10 4.10 -9.19
CA PHE A 140 -9.36 5.56 -9.23
C PHE A 140 -10.69 5.94 -9.90
N GLY A 141 -11.25 5.06 -10.72
CA GLY A 141 -12.55 5.26 -11.35
C GLY A 141 -12.95 4.12 -12.29
N THR A 142 -14.17 4.21 -12.81
CA THR A 142 -14.80 3.18 -13.65
C THR A 142 -14.03 2.90 -14.95
N SER A 143 -13.22 3.84 -15.45
CA SER A 143 -12.38 3.66 -16.64
C SER A 143 -11.36 2.51 -16.51
N PHE A 144 -11.02 2.09 -15.29
CA PHE A 144 -10.09 0.97 -15.04
C PHE A 144 -10.79 -0.40 -15.00
N VAL A 145 -12.12 -0.42 -14.92
CA VAL A 145 -12.91 -1.63 -14.73
C VAL A 145 -12.80 -2.59 -15.91
N PRO A 146 -12.92 -2.17 -17.20
CA PRO A 146 -12.92 -3.12 -18.32
C PRO A 146 -11.61 -3.91 -18.46
N GLU A 147 -10.47 -3.24 -18.28
CA GLU A 147 -9.15 -3.88 -18.37
C GLU A 147 -8.93 -4.84 -17.19
N SER A 148 -9.31 -4.42 -15.98
CA SER A 148 -9.27 -5.26 -14.77
C SER A 148 -10.16 -6.50 -14.90
N GLN A 149 -11.37 -6.33 -15.43
CA GLN A 149 -12.34 -7.41 -15.65
C GLN A 149 -11.76 -8.44 -16.63
N LYS A 150 -11.21 -7.98 -17.75
CA LYS A 150 -10.63 -8.84 -18.78
C LYS A 150 -9.49 -9.70 -18.23
N ILE A 151 -8.56 -9.11 -17.48
CA ILE A 151 -7.43 -9.87 -16.94
C ILE A 151 -7.88 -10.85 -15.84
N ILE A 152 -8.77 -10.43 -14.95
CA ILE A 152 -9.29 -11.30 -13.87
C ILE A 152 -10.09 -12.46 -14.47
N TYR A 153 -10.91 -12.21 -15.50
CA TYR A 153 -11.59 -13.27 -16.24
C TYR A 153 -10.58 -14.27 -16.82
N THR A 154 -9.54 -13.77 -17.49
CA THR A 154 -8.53 -14.62 -18.13
C THR A 154 -7.79 -15.48 -17.10
N ILE A 155 -7.35 -14.90 -15.99
CA ILE A 155 -6.70 -15.64 -14.90
C ILE A 155 -7.65 -16.67 -14.30
N LEU A 156 -8.92 -16.31 -14.08
CA LEU A 156 -9.91 -17.23 -13.52
C LEU A 156 -10.18 -18.40 -14.48
N SER A 157 -10.28 -18.16 -15.79
CA SER A 157 -10.46 -19.20 -16.79
C SER A 157 -9.28 -20.16 -16.89
N LEU A 158 -8.05 -19.66 -16.75
CA LEU A 158 -6.83 -20.45 -16.93
C LEU A 158 -6.33 -21.11 -15.63
N SER A 159 -6.58 -20.50 -14.48
CA SER A 159 -6.02 -20.90 -13.18
C SER A 159 -7.10 -21.07 -12.09
N ALA A 160 -8.35 -21.33 -12.47
CA ALA A 160 -9.49 -21.52 -11.55
C ALA A 160 -9.19 -22.40 -10.34
N ALA A 161 -8.52 -23.55 -10.57
CA ALA A 161 -8.24 -24.54 -9.52
C ALA A 161 -7.46 -23.94 -8.32
N ASN A 162 -6.65 -22.91 -8.57
CA ASN A 162 -5.86 -22.24 -7.54
C ASN A 162 -6.53 -20.95 -7.02
N LEU A 163 -7.35 -20.29 -7.83
CA LEU A 163 -7.93 -18.99 -7.51
C LEU A 163 -9.30 -19.06 -6.83
N THR A 164 -10.16 -20.02 -7.22
CA THR A 164 -11.61 -19.98 -6.95
C THR A 164 -11.92 -19.74 -5.48
N GLU A 165 -11.40 -20.54 -4.56
CA GLU A 165 -11.79 -20.45 -3.14
C GLU A 165 -11.44 -19.10 -2.52
N GLY A 166 -10.21 -18.62 -2.73
CA GLY A 166 -9.79 -17.31 -2.23
C GLY A 166 -10.60 -16.18 -2.86
N TYR A 167 -10.86 -16.26 -4.17
CA TYR A 167 -11.64 -15.24 -4.85
C TYR A 167 -13.10 -15.24 -4.41
N LEU A 168 -13.72 -16.40 -4.20
CA LEU A 168 -15.07 -16.50 -3.65
C LEU A 168 -15.17 -15.90 -2.25
N ALA A 169 -14.18 -16.12 -1.38
CA ALA A 169 -14.13 -15.48 -0.06
C ALA A 169 -14.10 -13.95 -0.18
N PHE A 170 -13.27 -13.43 -1.09
CA PHE A 170 -13.20 -12.00 -1.40
C PHE A 170 -14.52 -11.46 -1.97
N LEU A 171 -15.12 -12.11 -2.96
CA LEU A 171 -16.40 -11.69 -3.55
C LEU A 171 -17.52 -11.62 -2.49
N SER A 172 -17.60 -12.64 -1.63
CA SER A 172 -18.59 -12.73 -0.56
C SER A 172 -18.42 -11.60 0.46
N LEU A 173 -17.16 -11.33 0.84
CA LEU A 173 -16.80 -10.25 1.76
C LEU A 173 -17.15 -8.88 1.17
N MET A 174 -16.71 -8.59 -0.05
CA MET A 174 -16.94 -7.29 -0.69
C MET A 174 -18.42 -7.02 -0.95
N THR A 175 -19.17 -8.04 -1.40
CA THR A 175 -20.63 -7.96 -1.58
C THR A 175 -21.33 -7.60 -0.26
N THR A 176 -20.88 -8.21 0.85
CA THR A 176 -21.43 -7.89 2.18
C THR A 176 -21.01 -6.51 2.65
N TYR A 177 -19.77 -6.13 2.37
CA TYR A 177 -19.20 -4.85 2.79
C TYR A 177 -19.89 -3.65 2.12
N GLN A 178 -20.38 -3.84 0.89
CA GLN A 178 -21.09 -2.82 0.12
C GLN A 178 -22.59 -2.72 0.45
N ARG A 179 -23.14 -3.69 1.18
CA ARG A 179 -24.50 -3.57 1.73
C ARG A 179 -24.53 -2.63 2.92
N THR A 180 -25.69 -2.00 3.15
CA THR A 180 -25.94 -1.11 4.29
C THR A 180 -25.59 -1.79 5.62
N LEU A 181 -25.16 -1.01 6.62
CA LEU A 181 -24.70 -1.53 7.93
C LEU A 181 -25.73 -2.45 8.60
N VAL A 182 -27.03 -2.24 8.34
CA VAL A 182 -28.16 -3.04 8.87
C VAL A 182 -28.24 -4.45 8.22
N MET A 183 -27.71 -4.61 7.01
CA MET A 183 -27.74 -5.84 6.20
C MET A 183 -26.45 -6.68 6.30
N ARG A 184 -25.41 -6.19 7.01
CA ARG A 184 -24.16 -6.93 7.28
C ARG A 184 -24.38 -8.02 8.34
N LYS A 185 -25.17 -9.04 8.03
CA LYS A 185 -25.48 -10.16 8.94
C LYS A 185 -24.66 -11.42 8.67
N THR A 186 -23.91 -11.48 7.58
CA THR A 186 -23.17 -12.69 7.19
C THR A 186 -21.71 -12.55 7.61
N GLU A 187 -21.23 -13.52 8.40
CA GLU A 187 -19.82 -13.62 8.75
C GLU A 187 -18.96 -13.89 7.50
N PRO A 188 -17.73 -13.34 7.41
CA PRO A 188 -16.81 -13.65 6.33
C PRO A 188 -16.52 -15.15 6.23
N ASP A 189 -16.40 -15.69 5.00
CA ASP A 189 -16.10 -17.11 4.77
C ASP A 189 -14.62 -17.42 5.03
N MET A 190 -14.30 -17.65 6.31
CA MET A 190 -12.94 -17.95 6.77
C MET A 190 -12.40 -19.28 6.23
N ILE A 191 -13.28 -20.24 5.90
CA ILE A 191 -12.87 -21.55 5.37
C ILE A 191 -12.33 -21.37 3.96
N LYS A 192 -13.06 -20.66 3.10
CA LYS A 192 -12.62 -20.36 1.74
C LYS A 192 -11.37 -19.48 1.72
N ALA A 193 -11.27 -18.49 2.60
CA ALA A 193 -10.07 -17.68 2.75
C ALA A 193 -8.85 -18.52 3.17
N ALA A 194 -9.00 -19.42 4.15
CA ALA A 194 -7.92 -20.31 4.58
C ALA A 194 -7.46 -21.24 3.45
N LYS A 195 -8.40 -21.80 2.67
CA LYS A 195 -8.08 -22.56 1.46
C LYS A 195 -7.34 -21.71 0.42
N GLY A 196 -7.77 -20.47 0.20
CA GLY A 196 -7.08 -19.52 -0.68
C GLY A 196 -5.64 -19.28 -0.27
N LEU A 197 -5.39 -19.02 1.01
CA LEU A 197 -4.03 -18.87 1.56
C LEU A 197 -3.21 -20.16 1.43
N GLN A 198 -3.81 -21.32 1.65
CA GLN A 198 -3.16 -22.61 1.42
C GLN A 198 -2.76 -22.78 -0.06
N ARG A 199 -3.67 -22.45 -0.99
CA ARG A 199 -3.38 -22.48 -2.43
C ARG A 199 -2.24 -21.55 -2.81
N LEU A 200 -2.22 -20.33 -2.27
CA LEU A 200 -1.12 -19.38 -2.52
C LEU A 200 0.23 -19.94 -2.05
N ARG A 201 0.27 -20.58 -0.88
CA ARG A 201 1.49 -21.16 -0.31
C ARG A 201 1.97 -22.39 -1.10
N ASP A 202 1.04 -23.24 -1.53
CA ASP A 202 1.34 -24.52 -2.15
C ASP A 202 1.43 -24.43 -3.70
N MET A 203 1.25 -23.23 -4.28
CA MET A 203 1.23 -23.01 -5.73
C MET A 203 2.59 -23.25 -6.38
N THR A 204 2.61 -24.08 -7.43
CA THR A 204 3.76 -24.22 -8.33
C THR A 204 3.51 -23.41 -9.59
N ILE A 205 4.31 -22.36 -9.82
CA ILE A 205 4.13 -21.47 -10.96
C ILE A 205 4.83 -22.05 -12.19
N GLN A 206 4.05 -22.38 -13.22
CA GLN A 206 4.53 -22.97 -14.48
C GLN A 206 4.32 -22.04 -15.68
N SER A 207 3.45 -21.04 -15.55
CA SER A 207 3.12 -20.09 -16.59
C SER A 207 3.03 -18.66 -16.06
N ASP A 208 2.98 -17.68 -16.97
CA ASP A 208 2.76 -16.27 -16.62
C ASP A 208 1.39 -16.07 -15.96
N TYR A 209 0.38 -16.84 -16.37
CA TYR A 209 -0.96 -16.77 -15.77
C TYR A 209 -1.02 -17.39 -14.37
N ASP A 210 -0.24 -18.43 -14.08
CA ASP A 210 -0.09 -18.92 -12.71
C ASP A 210 0.58 -17.85 -11.83
N SER A 211 1.55 -17.13 -12.38
CA SER A 211 2.19 -16.01 -11.68
C SER A 211 1.20 -14.87 -11.43
N GLY A 212 0.40 -14.50 -12.44
CA GLY A 212 -0.71 -13.56 -12.29
C GLY A 212 -1.74 -14.04 -11.26
N CYS A 213 -2.06 -15.32 -11.26
CA CYS A 213 -2.95 -15.95 -10.28
C CYS A 213 -2.41 -15.81 -8.85
N ALA A 214 -1.11 -16.08 -8.62
CA ALA A 214 -0.48 -15.89 -7.32
C ALA A 214 -0.56 -14.43 -6.85
N LEU A 215 -0.21 -13.48 -7.71
CA LEU A 215 -0.27 -12.05 -7.39
C LEU A 215 -1.69 -11.58 -7.09
N PHE A 216 -2.67 -11.99 -7.91
CA PHE A 216 -4.06 -11.62 -7.71
C PHE A 216 -4.66 -12.25 -6.44
N LEU A 217 -4.32 -13.50 -6.16
CA LEU A 217 -4.71 -14.18 -4.93
C LEU A 217 -4.05 -13.50 -3.70
N GLY A 218 -2.80 -13.09 -3.80
CA GLY A 218 -2.11 -12.29 -2.79
C GLY A 218 -2.84 -10.97 -2.47
N GLN A 219 -3.25 -10.23 -3.50
CA GLN A 219 -4.02 -8.99 -3.34
C GLN A 219 -5.40 -9.23 -2.69
N THR A 220 -6.17 -10.19 -3.18
CA THR A 220 -7.51 -10.47 -2.65
C THR A 220 -7.46 -10.97 -1.21
N MET A 221 -6.48 -11.80 -0.86
CA MET A 221 -6.26 -12.27 0.52
C MET A 221 -5.69 -11.18 1.44
N TYR A 222 -4.89 -10.24 0.92
CA TYR A 222 -4.47 -9.05 1.65
C TYR A 222 -5.69 -8.22 2.07
N VAL A 223 -6.56 -7.89 1.11
CA VAL A 223 -7.79 -7.14 1.37
C VAL A 223 -8.71 -7.89 2.34
N PHE A 224 -8.86 -9.21 2.14
CA PHE A 224 -9.65 -10.03 3.06
C PHE A 224 -9.11 -9.92 4.48
N ASN A 225 -7.81 -10.15 4.70
CA ASN A 225 -7.20 -10.06 6.03
C ASN A 225 -7.34 -8.66 6.63
N LEU A 226 -7.12 -7.62 5.82
CA LEU A 226 -7.30 -6.23 6.21
C LEU A 226 -8.73 -6.01 6.71
N LEU A 227 -9.76 -6.39 5.98
CA LEU A 227 -11.13 -6.09 6.38
C LEU A 227 -11.64 -6.98 7.53
N THR A 228 -11.16 -8.23 7.67
CA THR A 228 -11.67 -9.18 8.67
C THR A 228 -10.86 -9.22 9.97
N THR A 229 -9.61 -8.78 9.97
CA THR A 229 -8.71 -8.94 11.12
C THR A 229 -8.08 -7.61 11.50
N PRO A 230 -8.77 -6.79 12.34
CA PRO A 230 -8.41 -5.40 12.57
C PRO A 230 -7.04 -5.17 13.22
N TYR A 231 -6.49 -6.16 13.92
CA TYR A 231 -5.19 -6.09 14.61
C TYR A 231 -4.17 -7.09 14.04
N SER A 232 -4.27 -7.38 12.74
CA SER A 232 -3.31 -8.25 12.05
C SER A 232 -2.18 -7.43 11.45
N LYS A 233 -0.97 -7.69 11.95
CA LYS A 233 0.29 -7.30 11.28
C LYS A 233 0.67 -8.24 10.12
N ASN A 234 -0.09 -9.31 9.91
CA ASN A 234 0.29 -10.39 8.99
C ASN A 234 -0.19 -10.13 7.55
N ALA A 235 -1.01 -9.10 7.28
CA ALA A 235 -1.51 -8.85 5.94
C ALA A 235 -0.36 -8.65 4.94
N HIS A 236 0.65 -7.86 5.30
CA HIS A 236 1.85 -7.62 4.48
C HIS A 236 2.56 -8.93 4.09
N SER A 237 2.65 -9.91 5.01
CA SER A 237 3.28 -11.21 4.73
C SER A 237 2.60 -12.00 3.59
N ILE A 238 1.29 -11.81 3.39
CA ILE A 238 0.53 -12.45 2.30
C ILE A 238 1.00 -11.94 0.95
N VAL A 239 1.13 -10.61 0.81
CA VAL A 239 1.60 -9.96 -0.41
C VAL A 239 3.06 -10.29 -0.66
N ARG A 240 3.91 -10.28 0.38
CA ARG A 240 5.32 -10.68 0.27
C ARG A 240 5.48 -12.12 -0.21
N SER A 241 4.66 -13.03 0.31
CA SER A 241 4.67 -14.44 -0.14
C SER A 241 4.35 -14.55 -1.63
N ALA A 242 3.32 -13.83 -2.10
CA ALA A 242 2.95 -13.78 -3.52
C ALA A 242 4.05 -13.16 -4.40
N LEU A 243 4.66 -12.05 -3.97
CA LEU A 243 5.76 -11.42 -4.70
C LEU A 243 7.02 -12.30 -4.74
N MET A 244 7.33 -12.99 -3.64
CA MET A 244 8.48 -13.89 -3.55
C MET A 244 8.35 -15.07 -4.48
N SER A 245 7.18 -15.72 -4.54
CA SER A 245 6.95 -16.86 -5.43
C SER A 245 7.00 -16.47 -6.90
N THR A 246 6.58 -15.24 -7.22
CA THR A 246 6.44 -14.73 -8.60
C THR A 246 7.65 -13.93 -9.08
N LYS A 247 8.62 -13.62 -8.21
CA LYS A 247 9.78 -12.76 -8.49
C LYS A 247 10.50 -13.10 -9.81
N LYS A 248 10.71 -14.38 -10.10
CA LYS A 248 11.38 -14.83 -11.33
C LYS A 248 10.59 -14.60 -12.63
N TRP A 249 9.27 -14.48 -12.52
CA TRP A 249 8.36 -14.28 -13.66
C TRP A 249 8.08 -12.80 -13.91
N LEU A 250 8.36 -11.95 -12.92
CA LEU A 250 8.02 -10.53 -12.95
C LEU A 250 8.53 -9.77 -14.18
N PRO A 251 9.76 -10.00 -14.70
CA PRO A 251 10.20 -9.33 -15.92
C PRO A 251 9.24 -9.53 -17.10
N ARG A 252 8.73 -10.76 -17.28
CA ARG A 252 7.76 -11.08 -18.34
C ARG A 252 6.38 -10.46 -18.09
N LEU A 253 5.95 -10.39 -16.81
CA LEU A 253 4.67 -9.79 -16.47
C LEU A 253 4.66 -8.28 -16.71
N ILE A 254 5.74 -7.58 -16.36
CA ILE A 254 5.87 -6.14 -16.55
C ILE A 254 5.85 -5.74 -18.03
N GLU A 255 6.37 -6.60 -18.91
CA GLU A 255 6.34 -6.40 -20.36
C GLU A 255 4.94 -6.53 -20.95
N ALA A 256 3.99 -7.17 -20.26
CA ALA A 256 2.63 -7.39 -20.73
C ALA A 256 1.64 -6.36 -20.14
N PRO A 257 1.15 -5.37 -20.92
CA PRO A 257 0.23 -4.33 -20.42
C PRO A 257 -0.99 -4.83 -19.67
N ILE A 258 -1.59 -5.93 -20.16
CA ILE A 258 -2.77 -6.52 -19.55
C ILE A 258 -2.53 -7.03 -18.11
N MET A 259 -1.27 -7.24 -17.72
CA MET A 259 -0.87 -7.72 -16.39
C MET A 259 -0.56 -6.59 -15.41
N ASP A 260 -0.53 -5.32 -15.84
CA ASP A 260 -0.13 -4.19 -14.99
C ASP A 260 -0.96 -4.12 -13.72
N THR A 261 -2.28 -4.23 -13.86
CA THR A 261 -3.26 -4.25 -12.78
C THR A 261 -2.96 -5.30 -11.70
N ILE A 262 -2.42 -6.43 -12.11
CA ILE A 262 -2.10 -7.56 -11.23
C ILE A 262 -0.68 -7.43 -10.66
N THR A 263 0.18 -6.66 -11.33
CA THR A 263 1.61 -6.58 -11.04
C THR A 263 1.96 -5.36 -10.19
N MET A 264 1.45 -4.18 -10.52
CA MET A 264 1.84 -2.92 -9.88
C MET A 264 1.24 -2.76 -8.48
N THR A 265 -0.02 -3.15 -8.30
CA THR A 265 -0.73 -3.08 -7.01
C THR A 265 0.02 -3.79 -5.86
N PRO A 266 0.47 -5.06 -5.97
CA PRO A 266 1.20 -5.70 -4.88
C PRO A 266 2.60 -5.08 -4.65
N ILE A 267 3.26 -4.55 -5.68
CA ILE A 267 4.56 -3.87 -5.52
C ILE A 267 4.40 -2.58 -4.70
N ILE A 268 3.38 -1.75 -4.97
CA ILE A 268 3.16 -0.54 -4.17
C ILE A 268 2.77 -0.89 -2.73
N ILE A 269 1.94 -1.91 -2.51
CA ILE A 269 1.57 -2.37 -1.16
C ILE A 269 2.82 -2.79 -0.37
N ASP A 270 3.66 -3.65 -0.96
CA ASP A 270 4.88 -4.11 -0.29
C ASP A 270 5.87 -2.97 -0.04
N THR A 271 6.02 -2.05 -1.00
CA THR A 271 6.92 -0.89 -0.86
C THR A 271 6.50 0.01 0.30
N VAL A 272 5.20 0.31 0.40
CA VAL A 272 4.66 1.19 1.46
C VAL A 272 4.75 0.55 2.84
N GLU A 273 4.36 -0.72 2.97
CA GLU A 273 4.48 -1.43 4.23
C GLU A 273 5.95 -1.51 4.68
N CYS A 274 6.88 -1.73 3.73
CA CYS A 274 8.31 -1.71 4.00
C CYS A 274 8.83 -0.33 4.45
N LEU A 275 8.28 0.79 3.93
CA LEU A 275 8.64 2.13 4.40
C LEU A 275 8.32 2.31 5.89
N PHE A 276 7.17 1.83 6.37
CA PHE A 276 6.84 1.86 7.80
C PHE A 276 7.83 1.03 8.63
N HIS A 277 8.13 -0.19 8.19
CA HIS A 277 8.87 -1.16 8.99
C HIS A 277 10.40 -1.04 8.87
N ARG A 278 10.91 -0.16 7.97
CA ARG A 278 12.31 -0.11 7.53
C ARG A 278 12.79 -1.49 7.08
N GLU A 279 11.98 -2.14 6.25
CA GLU A 279 12.28 -3.40 5.60
C GLU A 279 12.58 -3.18 4.12
N ILE A 280 13.21 -4.15 3.46
CA ILE A 280 13.46 -4.08 2.02
C ILE A 280 12.26 -4.72 1.27
N PRO A 281 11.64 -4.01 0.31
CA PRO A 281 10.61 -4.59 -0.54
C PRO A 281 11.17 -5.78 -1.33
N ILE A 282 10.33 -6.75 -1.65
CA ILE A 282 10.72 -7.96 -2.39
C ILE A 282 11.24 -7.63 -3.79
N ILE A 283 10.61 -6.63 -4.40
CA ILE A 283 10.81 -6.22 -5.78
C ILE A 283 11.27 -4.77 -5.82
N ARG A 284 12.43 -4.54 -6.43
CA ARG A 284 12.81 -3.24 -6.96
C ARG A 284 12.28 -3.13 -8.38
N LEU A 285 11.36 -2.22 -8.63
CA LEU A 285 10.83 -2.02 -9.99
C LEU A 285 11.94 -1.45 -10.89
N GLY A 286 12.17 -2.09 -12.03
CA GLY A 286 13.14 -1.63 -13.02
C GLY A 286 12.63 -0.44 -13.85
N ARG A 287 13.49 0.08 -14.73
CA ARG A 287 13.04 1.05 -15.74
C ARG A 287 12.09 0.37 -16.70
N LEU A 288 10.93 0.98 -16.90
CA LEU A 288 9.91 0.50 -17.82
C LEU A 288 10.08 1.15 -19.18
N ASN A 289 9.88 0.39 -20.25
CA ASN A 289 9.92 0.90 -21.64
C ASN A 289 8.64 1.67 -22.02
N ARG A 290 7.70 1.84 -21.09
CA ARG A 290 6.41 2.51 -21.28
C ARG A 290 5.94 3.17 -19.99
N ILE A 291 5.04 4.14 -20.13
CA ILE A 291 4.36 4.76 -19.00
C ILE A 291 3.23 3.82 -18.56
N VAL A 292 3.28 3.37 -17.30
CA VAL A 292 2.24 2.54 -16.70
C VAL A 292 1.36 3.39 -15.81
N VAL A 293 0.07 3.39 -16.12
CA VAL A 293 -1.00 4.00 -15.33
C VAL A 293 -1.81 2.86 -14.71
N ASP A 294 -1.54 2.56 -13.44
CA ASP A 294 -2.18 1.45 -12.73
C ASP A 294 -3.46 1.89 -12.01
N ARG A 295 -4.41 0.97 -11.84
CA ARG A 295 -5.69 1.26 -11.17
C ARG A 295 -5.55 1.74 -9.72
N TYR A 296 -4.46 1.35 -9.03
CA TYR A 296 -4.26 1.60 -7.61
C TYR A 296 -2.97 2.40 -7.33
N ALA A 297 -1.90 2.11 -8.05
CA ALA A 297 -0.65 2.88 -7.99
C ALA A 297 -0.67 4.16 -8.84
N GLY A 298 -1.68 4.36 -9.70
CA GLY A 298 -1.86 5.59 -10.45
C GLY A 298 -0.64 5.91 -11.32
N LEU A 299 -0.10 7.12 -11.16
CA LEU A 299 1.12 7.58 -11.83
C LEU A 299 2.39 7.37 -10.98
N CYS A 300 2.27 6.75 -9.79
CA CYS A 300 3.39 6.54 -8.87
C CYS A 300 4.34 5.42 -9.30
N THR A 301 4.07 4.69 -10.39
CA THR A 301 4.88 3.55 -10.83
C THR A 301 6.38 3.91 -10.98
N THR A 302 6.68 5.08 -11.55
CA THR A 302 8.08 5.56 -11.69
C THR A 302 8.67 6.15 -10.41
N LEU A 303 7.85 6.38 -9.37
CA LEU A 303 8.31 6.80 -8.04
C LEU A 303 8.71 5.59 -7.18
N LEU A 304 8.13 4.40 -7.43
CA LEU A 304 8.39 3.18 -6.66
C LEU A 304 9.88 2.81 -6.54
N PRO A 305 10.73 2.93 -7.59
CA PRO A 305 12.16 2.66 -7.45
C PRO A 305 12.84 3.60 -6.45
N HIS A 306 12.43 4.85 -6.37
CA HIS A 306 12.97 5.80 -5.38
C HIS A 306 12.50 5.44 -3.96
N LEU A 307 11.23 5.07 -3.79
CA LEU A 307 10.72 4.62 -2.51
C LEU A 307 11.40 3.32 -2.04
N TYR A 308 11.71 2.41 -2.96
CA TYR A 308 12.54 1.24 -2.68
C TYR A 308 13.92 1.62 -2.16
N ASP A 309 14.59 2.58 -2.82
CA ASP A 309 15.93 3.01 -2.42
C ASP A 309 15.91 3.68 -1.03
N ILE A 310 14.82 4.39 -0.67
CA ILE A 310 14.58 4.87 0.71
C ILE A 310 14.49 3.69 1.69
N CYS A 311 13.71 2.65 1.35
CA CYS A 311 13.58 1.46 2.20
C CYS A 311 14.92 0.78 2.45
N GLU A 312 15.77 0.66 1.44
CA GLU A 312 17.12 0.10 1.61
C GLU A 312 17.97 0.94 2.58
N CYS A 313 17.98 2.27 2.41
CA CYS A 313 18.71 3.15 3.32
C CYS A 313 18.17 3.06 4.74
N GLY A 314 16.84 3.10 4.91
CA GLY A 314 16.18 2.94 6.21
C GLY A 314 16.48 1.59 6.87
N HIS A 315 16.55 0.51 6.08
CA HIS A 315 16.91 -0.82 6.57
C HIS A 315 18.38 -0.89 7.02
N SER A 316 19.30 -0.34 6.25
CA SER A 316 20.71 -0.23 6.64
C SER A 316 20.85 0.57 7.94
N LEU A 317 20.14 1.68 8.08
CA LEU A 317 20.10 2.49 9.31
C LEU A 317 19.53 1.72 10.51
N LYS A 318 18.56 0.81 10.30
CA LYS A 318 17.96 -0.02 11.35
C LYS A 318 18.87 -1.18 11.80
N THR A 319 19.64 -1.76 10.89
CA THR A 319 20.35 -3.04 11.13
C THR A 319 21.81 -2.88 11.52
N MET A 320 22.46 -1.80 11.10
CA MET A 320 23.87 -1.55 11.38
C MET A 320 24.04 -0.69 12.62
N ALA A 321 24.96 -1.08 13.50
CA ALA A 321 25.45 -0.23 14.57
C ALA A 321 26.59 0.62 14.02
N PHE A 322 26.37 1.91 13.80
CA PHE A 322 27.39 2.81 13.29
C PHE A 322 28.17 3.43 14.44
N GLU A 323 29.50 3.45 14.32
CA GLU A 323 30.32 4.35 15.12
C GLU A 323 30.18 5.78 14.58
N PRO A 324 30.16 6.81 15.44
CA PRO A 324 30.12 8.21 14.98
C PRO A 324 31.28 8.50 14.03
N GLY A 325 30.98 9.06 12.85
CA GLY A 325 31.98 9.37 11.82
C GLY A 325 32.44 8.18 10.97
N SER A 326 31.67 7.08 10.95
CA SER A 326 31.92 5.96 10.05
C SER A 326 31.67 6.36 8.59
N GLU A 327 32.62 6.07 7.69
CA GLU A 327 32.48 6.24 6.24
C GLU A 327 31.24 5.53 5.67
N VAL A 328 30.79 4.43 6.30
CA VAL A 328 29.59 3.70 5.89
C VAL A 328 28.33 4.52 6.17
N LEU A 329 28.29 5.21 7.31
CA LEU A 329 27.17 6.07 7.68
C LEU A 329 27.11 7.30 6.76
N ASP A 330 28.27 7.91 6.48
CA ASP A 330 28.38 9.03 5.54
C ASP A 330 27.91 8.64 4.14
N GLY A 331 28.30 7.46 3.65
CA GLY A 331 27.83 6.94 2.36
C GLY A 331 26.31 6.69 2.30
N ILE A 332 25.67 6.35 3.42
CA ILE A 332 24.19 6.24 3.48
C ILE A 332 23.56 7.64 3.39
N TRP A 333 24.14 8.65 4.04
CA TRP A 333 23.65 10.02 3.97
C TRP A 333 23.78 10.61 2.57
N GLU A 334 24.92 10.43 1.92
CA GLU A 334 25.13 10.81 0.51
C GLU A 334 24.09 10.15 -0.41
N ARG A 335 23.83 8.85 -0.21
CA ARG A 335 22.81 8.14 -0.99
C ARG A 335 21.40 8.70 -0.74
N LEU A 336 21.07 9.07 0.50
CA LEU A 336 19.79 9.71 0.82
C LEU A 336 19.68 11.10 0.18
N ASP A 337 20.78 11.86 0.09
CA ASP A 337 20.82 13.16 -0.58
C ASP A 337 20.54 13.01 -2.08
N ASP A 338 21.16 12.03 -2.74
CA ASP A 338 20.92 11.70 -4.15
C ASP A 338 19.45 11.31 -4.40
N ILE A 339 18.89 10.46 -3.54
CA ILE A 339 17.48 10.03 -3.63
C ILE A 339 16.56 11.23 -3.42
N GLU A 340 16.82 12.06 -2.41
CA GLU A 340 16.04 13.25 -2.12
C GLU A 340 16.02 14.22 -3.32
N GLU A 341 17.18 14.50 -3.89
CA GLU A 341 17.29 15.37 -5.04
C GLU A 341 16.55 14.79 -6.26
N SER A 342 16.66 13.48 -6.48
CA SER A 342 15.90 12.78 -7.52
C SER A 342 14.38 12.92 -7.31
N ILE A 343 13.88 12.73 -6.09
CA ILE A 343 12.46 12.86 -5.76
C ILE A 343 11.97 14.32 -5.87
N ARG A 344 12.80 15.31 -5.53
CA ARG A 344 12.48 16.74 -5.70
C ARG A 344 12.28 17.09 -7.18
N ARG A 345 13.14 16.54 -8.05
CA ARG A 345 13.09 16.71 -9.51
C ARG A 345 12.01 15.84 -10.16
N TRP A 346 11.62 14.73 -9.53
CA TRP A 346 10.62 13.83 -10.06
C TRP A 346 9.27 14.54 -10.30
N ARG A 347 8.65 14.20 -11.40
CA ARG A 347 7.31 14.62 -11.80
C ARG A 347 6.57 13.40 -12.32
N ALA A 348 5.28 13.32 -11.99
CA ALA A 348 4.43 12.24 -12.45
C ALA A 348 4.43 12.18 -13.98
N PRO A 349 4.74 11.03 -14.59
CA PRO A 349 4.69 10.89 -16.03
C PRO A 349 3.24 11.08 -16.51
N THR A 350 3.02 12.05 -17.39
CA THR A 350 1.68 12.36 -17.92
C THR A 350 1.60 11.87 -19.36
N PRO A 351 0.96 10.72 -19.64
CA PRO A 351 0.81 10.26 -21.01
C PRO A 351 -0.12 11.22 -21.79
N PRO A 352 0.10 11.43 -23.10
CA PRO A 352 -0.66 12.41 -23.89
C PRO A 352 -2.19 12.21 -23.83
N GLN A 353 -2.64 10.96 -23.73
CA GLN A 353 -4.06 10.57 -23.74
C GLN A 353 -4.63 10.39 -22.33
N LEU A 354 -3.98 10.91 -21.28
CA LEU A 354 -4.41 10.68 -19.89
C LEU A 354 -5.86 11.13 -19.65
N PHE A 355 -6.21 12.34 -20.09
CA PHE A 355 -7.56 12.91 -19.90
C PHE A 355 -8.60 12.33 -20.87
N GLU A 356 -8.16 11.78 -22.01
CA GLU A 356 -9.04 11.12 -22.98
C GLU A 356 -9.42 9.71 -22.51
N LYS A 357 -8.45 8.98 -21.94
CA LYS A 357 -8.62 7.60 -21.49
C LYS A 357 -9.26 7.51 -20.11
N TYR A 358 -8.99 8.47 -19.23
CA TYR A 358 -9.44 8.45 -17.84
C TYR A 358 -10.28 9.67 -17.52
N GLY A 359 -11.35 9.48 -16.74
CA GLY A 359 -12.23 10.58 -16.34
C GLY A 359 -11.52 11.62 -15.48
N GLN A 360 -11.99 12.87 -15.53
CA GLN A 360 -11.35 14.01 -14.85
C GLN A 360 -11.12 13.77 -13.35
N ASN A 361 -12.07 13.17 -12.64
CA ASN A 361 -11.94 12.86 -11.21
C ASN A 361 -10.86 11.79 -10.94
N ALA A 362 -10.79 10.74 -11.78
CA ALA A 362 -9.76 9.72 -11.68
C ALA A 362 -8.37 10.32 -11.94
N VAL A 363 -8.24 11.21 -12.93
CA VAL A 363 -6.98 11.91 -13.21
C VAL A 363 -6.58 12.82 -12.05
N LEU A 364 -7.53 13.58 -11.50
CA LEU A 364 -7.30 14.42 -10.32
C LEU A 364 -6.83 13.58 -9.12
N ALA A 365 -7.44 12.42 -8.89
CA ALA A 365 -7.05 11.50 -7.81
C ALA A 365 -5.63 10.94 -8.02
N MET A 366 -5.29 10.54 -9.25
CA MET A 366 -3.95 10.03 -9.58
C MET A 366 -2.85 11.09 -9.43
N ILE A 367 -3.11 12.33 -9.86
CA ILE A 367 -2.18 13.45 -9.69
C ILE A 367 -2.00 13.77 -8.20
N THR A 368 -3.12 13.86 -7.46
CA THR A 368 -3.11 14.10 -6.02
C THR A 368 -2.28 13.03 -5.31
N GLN A 369 -2.56 11.75 -5.56
CA GLN A 369 -1.80 10.61 -5.01
C GLN A 369 -0.31 10.79 -5.30
N SER A 370 0.05 11.04 -6.55
CA SER A 370 1.45 11.20 -6.97
C SER A 370 2.17 12.32 -6.23
N ASN A 371 1.50 13.46 -6.04
CA ASN A 371 2.06 14.59 -5.30
C ASN A 371 2.26 14.26 -3.82
N VAL A 372 1.26 13.65 -3.17
CA VAL A 372 1.37 13.35 -1.74
C VAL A 372 2.36 12.23 -1.45
N TYR A 373 2.51 11.24 -2.33
CA TYR A 373 3.57 10.22 -2.19
C TYR A 373 4.96 10.81 -2.36
N ARG A 374 5.15 11.71 -3.33
CA ARG A 374 6.41 12.43 -3.50
C ARG A 374 6.77 13.22 -2.24
N LEU A 375 5.81 13.94 -1.66
CA LEU A 375 5.99 14.68 -0.41
C LEU A 375 6.23 13.75 0.80
N ALA A 376 5.51 12.63 0.88
CA ALA A 376 5.69 11.64 1.94
C ALA A 376 7.06 10.98 1.88
N GLY A 377 7.58 10.68 0.68
CA GLY A 377 8.95 10.20 0.49
C GLY A 377 9.99 11.20 1.02
N LEU A 378 9.83 12.50 0.72
CA LEU A 378 10.70 13.55 1.27
C LEU A 378 10.59 13.67 2.79
N LEU A 379 9.39 13.56 3.35
CA LEU A 379 9.18 13.56 4.80
C LEU A 379 9.82 12.34 5.48
N VAL A 380 9.73 11.15 4.86
CA VAL A 380 10.40 9.95 5.35
C VAL A 380 11.91 10.12 5.35
N ILE A 381 12.49 10.61 4.25
CA ILE A 381 13.94 10.91 4.18
C ILE A 381 14.33 11.87 5.30
N HIS A 382 13.56 12.95 5.49
CA HIS A 382 13.77 13.90 6.58
C HIS A 382 13.78 13.22 7.96
N ARG A 383 12.80 12.35 8.23
CA ARG A 383 12.68 11.62 9.51
C ARG A 383 13.64 10.46 9.68
N LEU A 384 14.29 9.99 8.62
CA LEU A 384 15.44 9.08 8.73
C LEU A 384 16.69 9.82 9.22
N ARG A 385 16.84 11.10 8.87
CA ARG A 385 17.96 11.94 9.31
C ARG A 385 17.74 12.59 10.67
N TYR A 386 16.52 13.08 10.92
CA TYR A 386 16.20 13.91 12.07
C TYR A 386 15.16 13.24 12.99
N PRO A 387 15.54 12.93 14.25
CA PRO A 387 14.61 12.44 15.27
C PRO A 387 13.42 13.38 15.52
N LEU A 388 12.40 12.87 16.21
CA LEU A 388 11.26 13.68 16.63
C LEU A 388 11.72 14.81 17.57
N GLY A 389 11.23 16.04 17.33
CA GLY A 389 11.64 17.23 18.07
C GLY A 389 12.87 17.94 17.49
N VAL A 390 13.47 17.41 16.42
CA VAL A 390 14.62 18.01 15.71
C VAL A 390 14.21 18.32 14.27
N GLU A 391 14.53 19.53 13.81
CA GLU A 391 14.17 20.02 12.46
C GLU A 391 12.66 19.85 12.15
N ASP A 392 11.81 20.03 13.17
CA ASP A 392 10.37 19.82 13.07
C ASP A 392 9.68 20.84 12.15
N GLU A 393 10.23 22.05 11.99
CA GLU A 393 9.66 23.06 11.09
C GLU A 393 9.61 22.56 9.64
N GLN A 394 10.69 21.91 9.18
CA GLN A 394 10.75 21.37 7.83
C GLN A 394 9.83 20.14 7.66
N ALA A 395 9.74 19.28 8.68
CA ALA A 395 8.79 18.17 8.68
C ALA A 395 7.33 18.66 8.61
N GLN A 396 6.99 19.68 9.39
CA GLN A 396 5.67 20.32 9.37
C GLN A 396 5.36 20.98 8.02
N LYS A 397 6.35 21.57 7.34
CA LYS A 397 6.17 22.08 5.97
C LYS A 397 5.76 20.97 4.99
N PHE A 398 6.40 19.81 5.05
CA PHE A 398 6.00 18.67 4.22
C PHE A 398 4.59 18.18 4.57
N ALA A 399 4.28 18.03 5.87
CA ALA A 399 2.96 17.60 6.32
C ALA A 399 1.85 18.58 5.89
N ASN A 400 2.05 19.89 6.05
CA ASN A 400 1.12 20.91 5.58
C ASN A 400 0.88 20.86 4.07
N ASN A 401 1.94 20.64 3.27
CA ASN A 401 1.79 20.47 1.83
C ASN A 401 0.98 19.22 1.48
N ILE A 402 1.18 18.10 2.19
CA ILE A 402 0.36 16.88 2.02
C ILE A 402 -1.12 17.19 2.32
N PHE A 403 -1.41 17.85 3.45
CA PHE A 403 -2.78 18.23 3.79
C PHE A 403 -3.39 19.19 2.78
N ALA A 404 -2.62 20.14 2.24
CA ALA A 404 -3.12 21.08 1.25
C ALA A 404 -3.54 20.37 -0.05
N GLU A 405 -2.74 19.42 -0.55
CA GLU A 405 -3.07 18.61 -1.73
C GLU A 405 -4.34 17.76 -1.48
N LEU A 406 -4.42 17.08 -0.33
CA LEU A 406 -5.59 16.27 0.03
C LEU A 406 -6.85 17.11 0.24
N ALA A 407 -6.72 18.29 0.85
CA ALA A 407 -7.83 19.22 1.05
C ALA A 407 -8.31 19.82 -0.28
N PHE A 408 -7.39 20.11 -1.21
CA PHE A 408 -7.74 20.53 -2.57
C PHE A 408 -8.53 19.43 -3.30
N PHE A 409 -8.07 18.18 -3.23
CA PHE A 409 -8.80 17.04 -3.77
C PHE A 409 -10.20 16.92 -3.14
N ALA A 410 -10.30 16.91 -1.82
CA ALA A 410 -11.57 16.75 -1.11
C ALA A 410 -12.58 17.88 -1.39
N LYS A 411 -12.11 19.07 -1.80
CA LYS A 411 -12.96 20.19 -2.22
C LYS A 411 -13.37 20.12 -3.69
N SER A 412 -12.51 19.57 -4.55
CA SER A 412 -12.66 19.64 -6.01
C SER A 412 -13.25 18.36 -6.60
N ALA A 413 -13.03 17.22 -5.96
CA ALA A 413 -13.51 15.93 -6.43
C ALA A 413 -15.01 15.81 -6.19
N ASP A 414 -15.72 15.33 -7.21
CA ASP A 414 -17.10 14.90 -7.03
C ASP A 414 -17.13 13.62 -6.18
N LYS A 415 -17.83 13.68 -5.04
CA LYS A 415 -17.94 12.60 -4.05
C LYS A 415 -18.57 11.33 -4.64
N SER A 416 -19.35 11.44 -5.72
CA SER A 416 -19.96 10.29 -6.39
C SER A 416 -19.09 9.63 -7.47
N ALA A 417 -17.97 10.24 -7.87
CA ALA A 417 -17.28 9.86 -9.11
C ALA A 417 -15.88 9.25 -8.93
N SER A 418 -15.30 9.34 -7.73
CA SER A 418 -14.01 8.71 -7.40
C SER A 418 -14.25 7.58 -6.40
N SER A 419 -13.78 6.37 -6.73
CA SER A 419 -14.06 5.18 -5.92
C SER A 419 -12.91 4.76 -5.00
N ALA A 420 -11.67 5.14 -5.34
CA ALA A 420 -10.49 4.92 -4.52
C ALA A 420 -9.57 6.15 -4.49
N LEU A 421 -8.94 6.38 -3.34
CA LEU A 421 -7.80 7.29 -3.18
C LEU A 421 -6.80 6.64 -2.20
N PRO A 422 -5.86 5.80 -2.70
CA PRO A 422 -4.87 5.13 -1.86
C PRO A 422 -3.80 6.13 -1.41
N VAL A 423 -4.07 6.81 -0.29
CA VAL A 423 -3.22 7.85 0.32
C VAL A 423 -3.13 7.67 1.83
N VAL A 424 -3.42 6.47 2.33
CA VAL A 424 -3.41 6.16 3.77
C VAL A 424 -2.02 6.38 4.34
N PHE A 425 -0.96 5.98 3.63
CA PHE A 425 0.42 6.20 4.06
C PHE A 425 0.80 7.68 4.11
N PRO A 426 0.70 8.47 3.02
CA PRO A 426 1.01 9.91 3.06
C PRO A 426 0.23 10.67 4.13
N LEU A 427 -1.06 10.36 4.29
CA LEU A 427 -1.89 10.96 5.33
C LEU A 427 -1.37 10.63 6.73
N THR A 428 -1.07 9.35 6.99
CA THR A 428 -0.59 8.88 8.30
C THR A 428 0.73 9.53 8.69
N VAL A 429 1.70 9.60 7.78
CA VAL A 429 3.01 10.22 8.09
C VAL A 429 2.89 11.73 8.30
N ALA A 430 2.02 12.42 7.56
CA ALA A 430 1.74 13.84 7.81
C ALA A 430 1.07 14.05 9.17
N MET A 431 0.19 13.14 9.58
CA MET A 431 -0.47 13.17 10.87
C MET A 431 0.49 12.94 12.04
N PHE A 432 1.60 12.23 11.88
CA PHE A 432 2.62 12.18 12.94
C PHE A 432 3.14 13.58 13.31
N GLU A 433 3.19 14.48 12.32
CA GLU A 433 3.79 15.80 12.48
C GLU A 433 2.83 16.83 13.06
N ILE A 434 1.59 16.86 12.57
CA ILE A 434 0.61 17.91 12.88
C ILE A 434 -0.72 17.29 13.28
N GLU A 435 -1.35 17.86 14.31
CA GLU A 435 -2.70 17.53 14.78
C GLU A 435 -3.75 18.48 14.21
N GLY A 436 -4.93 17.96 13.87
CA GLY A 436 -6.10 18.72 13.41
C GLY A 436 -6.45 18.45 11.93
N PRO A 437 -5.65 18.92 10.96
CA PRO A 437 -5.99 18.83 9.54
C PRO A 437 -6.22 17.40 9.03
N GLY A 438 -5.45 16.43 9.53
CA GLY A 438 -5.59 15.03 9.12
C GLY A 438 -6.86 14.40 9.67
N GLU A 439 -7.23 14.70 10.90
CA GLU A 439 -8.48 14.24 11.52
C GLU A 439 -9.70 14.74 10.74
N ASP A 440 -9.72 16.01 10.36
CA ASP A 440 -10.78 16.59 9.53
C ASP A 440 -10.87 15.94 8.13
N LEU A 441 -9.71 15.55 7.57
CA LEU A 441 -9.63 14.87 6.28
C LEU A 441 -10.11 13.42 6.36
N LEU A 442 -9.86 12.70 7.47
CA LEU A 442 -10.35 11.32 7.63
C LEU A 442 -11.86 11.24 7.48
N ASP A 443 -12.59 12.17 8.08
CA ASP A 443 -14.05 12.20 7.99
C ASP A 443 -14.54 12.51 6.56
N ARG A 444 -13.79 13.35 5.82
CA ARG A 444 -14.09 13.64 4.41
C ARG A 444 -13.75 12.48 3.48
N LEU A 445 -12.71 11.72 3.83
CA LEU A 445 -12.25 10.53 3.10
C LEU A 445 -13.02 9.26 3.50
N ALA A 446 -13.96 9.35 4.46
CA ALA A 446 -14.80 8.23 4.87
C ALA A 446 -15.58 7.58 3.71
N ALA A 447 -15.85 8.34 2.64
CA ALA A 447 -16.43 7.84 1.39
C ALA A 447 -15.59 6.74 0.72
N PHE A 448 -14.27 6.72 0.94
CA PHE A 448 -13.35 5.69 0.44
C PHE A 448 -13.27 4.54 1.44
N THR A 449 -14.25 3.65 1.37
CA THR A 449 -14.56 2.71 2.46
C THR A 449 -13.40 1.81 2.93
N VAL A 450 -12.53 1.32 2.04
CA VAL A 450 -11.39 0.45 2.44
C VAL A 450 -10.24 1.27 3.02
N GLN A 451 -9.95 2.40 2.40
CA GLN A 451 -8.88 3.31 2.81
C GLN A 451 -9.20 3.95 4.16
N SER A 452 -10.47 4.33 4.37
CA SER A 452 -10.93 4.92 5.62
C SER A 452 -10.81 3.95 6.79
N VAL A 453 -11.20 2.67 6.63
CA VAL A 453 -11.00 1.65 7.68
C VAL A 453 -9.55 1.54 8.10
N SER A 454 -8.63 1.51 7.13
CA SER A 454 -7.20 1.39 7.41
C SER A 454 -6.66 2.63 8.11
N ALA A 455 -7.04 3.82 7.63
CA ALA A 455 -6.61 5.08 8.23
C ALA A 455 -7.15 5.26 9.66
N TYR A 456 -8.40 4.87 9.94
CA TYR A 456 -8.95 4.87 11.30
C TYR A 456 -8.20 3.94 12.25
N ARG A 457 -7.71 2.80 11.77
CA ARG A 457 -6.93 1.85 12.59
C ARG A 457 -5.53 2.36 12.92
N LEU A 458 -4.95 3.19 12.06
CA LEU A 458 -3.65 3.82 12.31
C LEU A 458 -3.74 4.96 13.33
N ARG A 459 -4.95 5.42 13.69
CA ARG A 459 -5.17 6.53 14.63
C ARG A 459 -4.54 6.29 16.00
N ASP A 460 -4.60 5.08 16.52
CA ASP A 460 -4.00 4.76 17.82
C ASP A 460 -2.47 4.84 17.76
N PHE A 461 -1.87 4.37 16.66
CA PHE A 461 -0.44 4.52 16.43
C PHE A 461 -0.03 5.99 16.27
N ILE A 462 -0.80 6.79 15.52
CA ILE A 462 -0.58 8.24 15.38
C ILE A 462 -0.55 8.93 16.76
N LYS A 463 -1.52 8.62 17.63
CA LYS A 463 -1.55 9.15 19.01
C LYS A 463 -0.30 8.77 19.79
N ILE A 464 0.14 7.51 19.69
CA ILE A 464 1.34 7.02 20.37
C ILE A 464 2.57 7.78 19.90
N VAL A 465 2.75 7.99 18.60
CA VAL A 465 3.89 8.74 18.05
C VAL A 465 3.91 10.18 18.56
N ARG A 466 2.76 10.87 18.54
CA ARG A 466 2.63 12.25 19.05
C ARG A 466 2.90 12.34 20.56
N GLN A 467 2.31 11.45 21.35
CA GLN A 467 2.54 11.39 22.80
C GLN A 467 4.00 11.07 23.14
N SER A 468 4.65 10.21 22.35
CA SER A 468 6.07 9.91 22.51
C SER A 468 6.91 11.17 22.28
N ARG A 469 6.61 11.95 21.23
CA ARG A 469 7.24 13.25 20.99
C ARG A 469 7.04 14.22 22.16
N GLU A 470 5.81 14.39 22.64
CA GLU A 470 5.46 15.30 23.75
C GLU A 470 6.13 14.91 25.07
N SER A 471 6.33 13.61 25.30
CA SER A 471 7.05 13.10 26.47
C SER A 471 8.58 13.20 26.35
N GLY A 472 9.09 13.79 25.27
CA GLY A 472 10.51 14.04 25.05
C GLY A 472 11.29 12.86 24.47
N PHE A 473 10.62 11.92 23.80
CA PHE A 473 11.28 10.85 23.05
C PHE A 473 12.22 11.44 21.99
N LYS A 474 13.49 11.02 22.01
CA LYS A 474 14.56 11.54 21.15
C LYS A 474 14.92 10.63 19.97
N GLY A 475 14.13 9.59 19.71
CA GLY A 475 14.34 8.67 18.59
C GLY A 475 13.54 9.09 17.36
N VAL A 476 13.61 8.25 16.32
CA VAL A 476 12.78 8.39 15.12
C VAL A 476 11.48 7.62 15.31
N TRP A 477 10.38 8.04 14.69
CA TRP A 477 9.10 7.35 14.86
C TRP A 477 9.14 5.89 14.40
N PHE A 478 10.06 5.53 13.49
CA PHE A 478 10.29 4.16 13.06
C PHE A 478 10.68 3.21 14.19
N ASP A 479 11.25 3.72 15.28
CA ASP A 479 11.63 2.91 16.45
C ASP A 479 10.40 2.45 17.25
N LEU A 480 9.25 3.13 17.05
CA LEU A 480 7.97 2.82 17.71
C LEU A 480 7.15 1.77 16.93
N VAL A 481 7.52 1.49 15.68
CA VAL A 481 6.73 0.64 14.77
C VAL A 481 6.69 -0.80 15.27
N ASP A 482 7.84 -1.40 15.56
CA ASP A 482 7.92 -2.82 15.94
C ASP A 482 7.16 -3.14 17.25
N THR A 483 7.02 -2.15 18.13
CA THR A 483 6.37 -2.29 19.44
C THR A 483 4.91 -1.85 19.47
N HIS A 484 4.50 -0.90 18.63
CA HIS A 484 3.18 -0.27 18.73
C HIS A 484 2.33 -0.35 17.45
N LEU A 485 2.91 -0.62 16.28
CA LEU A 485 2.14 -0.83 15.07
C LEU A 485 1.65 -2.28 15.02
N HIS A 486 0.36 -2.47 15.25
CA HIS A 486 -0.29 -3.80 15.26
C HIS A 486 -1.27 -4.00 14.12
N VAL A 487 -1.26 -3.09 13.14
CA VAL A 487 -2.18 -3.08 12.02
C VAL A 487 -1.38 -2.93 10.73
N ALA A 488 -1.90 -3.49 9.64
CA ALA A 488 -1.35 -3.28 8.32
C ALA A 488 -1.45 -1.80 7.92
N ALA A 489 -0.44 -1.31 7.21
CA ALA A 489 -0.36 0.07 6.77
C ALA A 489 -0.40 0.14 5.23
N PRO A 490 -1.60 0.07 4.62
CA PRO A 490 -1.73 0.06 3.17
C PRO A 490 -1.34 1.41 2.55
N PRO A 491 -1.14 1.42 1.21
CA PRO A 491 -0.99 2.62 0.40
C PRO A 491 -1.97 3.77 0.70
#